data_AF-A0A497CC42-F1
#
_entry.id   AF-A0A497CC42-F1
#
_cell.length_a   1.000
_cell.length_b   1.000
_cell.length_c   1.000
_cell.angle_alpha   90.00
_cell.angle_beta   90.00
_cell.angle_gamma   90.00
#
_symmetry.space_group_name_H-M   'P 1'
#
loop_
_entity.id
_entity.type
_entity.pdbx_description
1 polymer ?
#
loop_
_entity_poly.entity_id
_entity_poly.type
_entity_poly.pdbx_seq_one_letter_code
_entity_poly.pdbx_strand_id
1 'polypeptide(L)'
;MKRFKSNPILTPIASHPWEAKLVYNSAAFKIETRTYLLYRALGADHISRLGLAWAQDGTRFENRLPHPVFEPRVGYELPSEETRASRNREKGGCEDPRATIIGDTLYITYTAYGELCQIALASMAVAKFKALVNSPATRQAWNQAWTRHGLAFPQLPAQGVFSRNACVFSVRDNVYGLIYRFGKEAMEITYSSSPLGPWPRGETLMQPKQPWERERMGICTPPIETPHGQLFVYHGVESTPQEGRTYRLGCFFARFSQDQNGKISHSISRASQPILSPEREYERKSAWLEPLNVYAVFSCGAVPAANNSVCEDDDEIIIYYSGGDSRLCAATAKVSELAQLAGALKGKLNA
;
A
#
# COMPACT_ATOMS: atom_id res chain seq x y z
N MET A 1 -17.74 -1.45 -3.38
CA MET A 1 -16.91 -2.16 -4.40
C MET A 1 -17.41 -3.58 -4.62
N LYS A 2 -17.19 -4.15 -5.81
CA LYS A 2 -17.52 -5.52 -6.19
C LYS A 2 -16.32 -6.45 -5.99
N ARG A 3 -16.43 -7.40 -5.05
CA ARG A 3 -15.40 -8.41 -4.80
C ARG A 3 -15.29 -9.39 -5.97
N PHE A 4 -14.08 -9.86 -6.25
CA PHE A 4 -13.89 -10.97 -7.18
C PHE A 4 -14.54 -12.24 -6.65
N LYS A 5 -15.17 -12.99 -7.56
CA LYS A 5 -15.78 -14.29 -7.23
C LYS A 5 -14.72 -15.34 -6.86
N SER A 6 -13.52 -15.20 -7.39
CA SER A 6 -12.36 -16.07 -7.15
C SER A 6 -11.57 -15.73 -5.89
N ASN A 7 -12.04 -14.78 -5.06
CA ASN A 7 -11.34 -14.48 -3.81
C ASN A 7 -11.29 -15.70 -2.87
N PRO A 8 -10.16 -15.93 -2.19
CA PRO A 8 -8.89 -15.18 -2.26
C PRO A 8 -8.07 -15.49 -3.52
N ILE A 9 -7.38 -14.48 -4.06
CA ILE A 9 -6.53 -14.60 -5.26
C ILE A 9 -5.13 -15.15 -4.97
N LEU A 10 -4.61 -14.97 -3.76
CA LEU A 10 -3.38 -15.61 -3.28
C LEU A 10 -3.54 -16.06 -1.83
N THR A 11 -3.05 -17.26 -1.55
CA THR A 11 -2.96 -17.85 -0.21
C THR A 11 -1.53 -18.32 0.09
N PRO A 12 -1.18 -18.56 1.37
CA PRO A 12 0.09 -19.17 1.75
C PRO A 12 0.35 -20.51 1.03
N ILE A 13 1.60 -20.73 0.65
CA ILE A 13 2.08 -22.02 0.12
C ILE A 13 2.89 -22.69 1.21
N ALA A 14 2.37 -23.79 1.78
CA ALA A 14 2.97 -24.45 2.93
C ALA A 14 4.42 -24.95 2.67
N SER A 15 4.72 -25.36 1.43
CA SER A 15 6.05 -25.80 1.02
C SER A 15 7.07 -24.67 0.85
N HIS A 16 6.66 -23.41 0.98
CA HIS A 16 7.55 -22.24 0.92
C HIS A 16 7.69 -21.63 2.33
N PRO A 17 8.74 -21.99 3.12
CA PRO A 17 8.83 -21.60 4.53
C PRO A 17 8.78 -20.09 4.80
N TRP A 18 9.19 -19.28 3.83
CA TRP A 18 9.23 -17.81 3.93
C TRP A 18 7.85 -17.13 3.78
N GLU A 19 6.85 -17.85 3.27
CA GLU A 19 5.48 -17.36 3.07
C GLU A 19 4.39 -18.31 3.61
N ALA A 20 4.81 -19.34 4.35
CA ALA A 20 3.93 -20.42 4.81
C ALA A 20 2.86 -19.97 5.81
N LYS A 21 3.01 -18.82 6.50
CA LYS A 21 2.01 -18.36 7.48
C LYS A 21 0.96 -17.47 6.84
N LEU A 22 1.36 -16.40 6.17
CA LEU A 22 0.45 -15.36 5.67
C LEU A 22 0.95 -14.79 4.35
N VAL A 23 0.02 -14.43 3.47
CA VAL A 23 0.28 -13.77 2.18
C VAL A 23 -0.75 -12.66 1.99
N TYR A 24 -0.37 -11.40 2.13
CA TYR A 24 -1.32 -10.29 2.27
C TYR A 24 -0.64 -8.96 1.89
N ASN A 25 -1.35 -7.83 2.02
CA ASN A 25 -0.82 -6.47 1.85
C ASN A 25 0.13 -6.32 0.65
N SER A 26 -0.42 -6.19 -0.56
CA SER A 26 0.36 -6.11 -1.78
C SER A 26 0.38 -4.72 -2.40
N ALA A 27 1.59 -4.23 -2.72
CA ALA A 27 1.74 -3.22 -3.76
C ALA A 27 1.24 -3.80 -5.09
N ALA A 28 0.70 -2.93 -5.94
CA ALA A 28 0.25 -3.30 -7.27
C ALA A 28 0.66 -2.24 -8.27
N PHE A 29 1.17 -2.66 -9.42
CA PHE A 29 1.61 -1.77 -10.49
C PHE A 29 1.52 -2.48 -11.83
N LYS A 30 1.46 -1.71 -12.92
CA LYS A 30 1.45 -2.24 -14.28
C LYS A 30 2.74 -1.87 -15.00
N ILE A 31 3.28 -2.83 -15.73
CA ILE A 31 4.34 -2.59 -16.73
C ILE A 31 3.81 -3.17 -18.03
N GLU A 32 3.66 -2.32 -19.04
CA GLU A 32 2.95 -2.64 -20.28
C GLU A 32 1.54 -3.14 -19.94
N THR A 33 1.13 -4.31 -20.41
CA THR A 33 -0.21 -4.84 -20.15
C THR A 33 -0.29 -5.66 -18.86
N ARG A 34 0.84 -6.07 -18.28
CA ARG A 34 0.87 -7.02 -17.15
C ARG A 34 0.71 -6.30 -15.81
N THR A 35 -0.06 -6.92 -14.92
CA THR A 35 -0.18 -6.48 -13.53
C THR A 35 0.75 -7.29 -12.65
N TYR A 36 1.52 -6.59 -11.81
CA TYR A 36 2.46 -7.17 -10.87
C TYR A 36 2.00 -6.87 -9.44
N LEU A 37 2.17 -7.87 -8.58
CA LEU A 37 1.91 -7.82 -7.15
C LEU A 37 3.19 -8.07 -6.39
N LEU A 38 3.66 -7.04 -5.69
CA LEU A 38 4.72 -7.16 -4.69
C LEU A 38 4.05 -7.34 -3.33
N TYR A 39 3.81 -8.59 -2.94
CA TYR A 39 2.97 -8.95 -1.79
C TYR A 39 3.81 -9.16 -0.54
N ARG A 40 3.30 -8.75 0.63
CA ARG A 40 3.89 -9.10 1.92
C ARG A 40 3.59 -10.57 2.23
N ALA A 41 4.61 -11.27 2.70
CA ALA A 41 4.50 -12.62 3.23
C ALA A 41 5.08 -12.70 4.63
N LEU A 42 4.48 -13.53 5.48
CA LEU A 42 5.03 -13.89 6.79
C LEU A 42 5.50 -15.34 6.76
N GLY A 43 6.77 -15.55 7.08
CA GLY A 43 7.38 -16.88 7.12
C GLY A 43 7.10 -17.63 8.42
N ALA A 44 7.46 -18.92 8.43
CA ALA A 44 7.47 -19.75 9.63
C ALA A 44 8.37 -19.15 10.74
N ASP A 45 9.40 -18.40 10.35
CA ASP A 45 10.32 -17.65 11.20
C ASP A 45 9.73 -16.32 11.73
N HIS A 46 8.49 -15.99 11.38
CA HIS A 46 7.80 -14.74 11.72
C HIS A 46 8.47 -13.46 11.19
N ILE A 47 9.28 -13.58 10.14
CA ILE A 47 9.90 -12.43 9.47
C ILE A 47 9.13 -12.09 8.20
N SER A 48 8.76 -10.81 8.08
CA SER A 48 8.05 -10.27 6.93
C SER A 48 9.00 -10.06 5.74
N ARG A 49 8.59 -10.52 4.56
CA ARG A 49 9.32 -10.41 3.29
C ARG A 49 8.38 -10.04 2.17
N LEU A 50 8.91 -9.60 1.03
CA LEU A 50 8.09 -9.34 -0.17
C LEU A 50 8.30 -10.42 -1.23
N GLY A 51 7.18 -10.98 -1.70
CA GLY A 51 7.11 -11.89 -2.81
C GLY A 51 6.62 -11.22 -4.09
N LEU A 52 6.80 -11.89 -5.23
CA LEU A 52 6.33 -11.41 -6.53
C LEU A 52 5.38 -12.40 -7.17
N ALA A 53 4.21 -11.91 -7.56
CA ALA A 53 3.28 -12.60 -8.45
C ALA A 53 2.86 -11.67 -9.60
N TRP A 54 2.51 -12.22 -10.76
CA TRP A 54 2.02 -11.41 -11.87
C TRP A 54 0.96 -12.13 -12.72
N ALA A 55 0.12 -11.32 -13.34
CA ALA A 55 -1.00 -11.73 -14.18
C ALA A 55 -1.04 -10.87 -15.45
N GLN A 56 -1.61 -11.41 -16.52
CA GLN A 56 -1.77 -10.66 -17.77
C GLN A 56 -2.84 -9.56 -17.64
N ASP A 57 -3.92 -9.81 -16.91
CA ASP A 57 -5.08 -8.91 -16.78
C ASP A 57 -5.36 -8.45 -15.34
N GLY A 58 -4.55 -8.92 -14.37
CA GLY A 58 -4.75 -8.61 -12.95
C GLY A 58 -5.84 -9.44 -12.25
N THR A 59 -6.41 -10.47 -12.90
CA THR A 59 -7.49 -11.27 -12.31
C THR A 59 -7.01 -12.61 -11.77
N ARG A 60 -6.12 -13.29 -12.50
CA ARG A 60 -5.59 -14.61 -12.15
C ARG A 60 -4.06 -14.62 -12.12
N PHE A 61 -3.51 -14.77 -10.92
CA PHE A 61 -2.06 -14.77 -10.68
C PHE A 61 -1.48 -16.18 -10.76
N GLU A 62 -1.27 -16.66 -11.99
CA GLU A 62 -0.67 -17.98 -12.24
C GLU A 62 0.86 -17.98 -12.10
N ASN A 63 1.48 -16.81 -12.22
CA ASN A 63 2.92 -16.66 -12.07
C ASN A 63 3.26 -16.13 -10.69
N ARG A 64 4.10 -16.87 -9.95
CA ARG A 64 4.55 -16.52 -8.60
C ARG A 64 5.93 -17.12 -8.36
N LEU A 65 6.87 -16.33 -7.86
CA LEU A 65 8.21 -16.83 -7.55
C LEU A 65 8.20 -17.67 -6.26
N PRO A 66 8.97 -18.78 -6.21
CA PRO A 66 9.02 -19.65 -5.03
C PRO A 66 9.91 -19.09 -3.90
N HIS A 67 10.51 -17.92 -4.11
CA HIS A 67 11.41 -17.25 -3.19
C HIS A 67 11.12 -15.74 -3.13
N PRO A 68 11.43 -15.08 -2.01
CA PRO A 68 11.19 -13.65 -1.84
C PRO A 68 12.08 -12.83 -2.79
N VAL A 69 11.55 -11.69 -3.24
CA VAL A 69 12.27 -10.73 -4.09
C VAL A 69 12.81 -9.52 -3.32
N PHE A 70 12.36 -9.34 -2.07
CA PHE A 70 12.85 -8.32 -1.15
C PHE A 70 12.80 -8.85 0.28
N GLU A 71 13.98 -9.01 0.89
CA GLU A 71 14.16 -9.49 2.24
C GLU A 71 14.97 -8.53 3.08
N PRO A 72 14.85 -8.59 4.41
CA PRO A 72 15.64 -7.74 5.29
C PRO A 72 17.14 -7.95 5.10
N ARG A 73 17.88 -6.86 4.91
CA ARG A 73 19.33 -6.85 4.66
C ARG A 73 20.07 -5.73 5.41
N VAL A 74 19.35 -4.79 6.02
CA VAL A 74 19.96 -3.64 6.73
C VAL A 74 19.39 -3.46 8.13
N GLY A 75 20.13 -2.77 9.00
CA GLY A 75 19.88 -2.74 10.45
C GLY A 75 18.54 -2.15 10.90
N TYR A 76 17.88 -1.33 10.07
CA TYR A 76 16.56 -0.78 10.40
C TYR A 76 15.39 -1.69 9.99
N GLU A 77 15.65 -2.85 9.37
CA GLU A 77 14.62 -3.80 8.91
C GLU A 77 14.43 -4.97 9.87
N LEU A 78 15.41 -5.25 10.74
CA LEU A 78 15.33 -6.28 11.77
C LEU A 78 15.71 -5.68 13.12
N PRO A 79 14.97 -5.97 14.20
CA PRO A 79 15.40 -5.57 15.52
C PRO A 79 16.51 -6.51 16.03
N SER A 80 17.08 -6.15 17.18
CA SER A 80 18.00 -6.97 17.95
C SER A 80 17.43 -8.35 18.25
N GLU A 81 18.32 -9.31 18.52
CA GLU A 81 17.94 -10.67 18.89
C GLU A 81 17.04 -10.72 20.12
N GLU A 82 17.31 -9.90 21.13
CA GLU A 82 16.50 -9.77 22.34
C GLU A 82 15.07 -9.33 22.00
N THR A 83 14.93 -8.26 21.21
CA THR A 83 13.62 -7.78 20.75
C THR A 83 12.91 -8.83 19.87
N ARG A 84 13.62 -9.59 19.02
CA ARG A 84 13.01 -10.68 18.24
C ARG A 84 12.53 -11.83 19.11
N ALA A 85 13.25 -12.15 20.17
CA ALA A 85 12.90 -13.20 21.11
C ALA A 85 11.67 -12.83 21.95
N SER A 86 11.50 -11.55 22.30
CA SER A 86 10.36 -11.07 23.08
C SER A 86 9.06 -10.90 22.27
N ARG A 87 9.14 -10.78 20.94
CA ARG A 87 7.97 -10.69 20.05
C ARG A 87 7.34 -12.06 19.80
N ASN A 88 6.02 -12.15 20.00
CA ASN A 88 5.23 -13.37 19.84
C ASN A 88 4.56 -13.52 18.46
N ARG A 89 4.32 -12.40 17.76
CA ARG A 89 3.71 -12.35 16.42
C ARG A 89 4.78 -12.02 15.38
N GLU A 90 4.78 -10.87 14.75
CA GLU A 90 5.78 -10.48 13.77
C GLU A 90 7.12 -10.10 14.45
N LYS A 91 8.22 -10.73 14.03
CA LYS A 91 9.56 -10.52 14.61
C LYS A 91 10.39 -9.49 13.87
N GLY A 92 9.81 -8.83 12.87
CA GLY A 92 10.43 -7.77 12.07
C GLY A 92 10.38 -8.06 10.59
N GLY A 93 11.04 -7.21 9.80
CA GLY A 93 11.22 -7.39 8.37
C GLY A 93 10.71 -6.24 7.52
N CYS A 94 10.36 -6.54 6.27
CA CYS A 94 9.92 -5.56 5.29
C CYS A 94 8.42 -5.74 5.03
N GLU A 95 7.63 -4.70 5.30
CA GLU A 95 6.18 -4.79 5.40
C GLU A 95 5.45 -3.79 4.53
N ASP A 96 4.23 -4.15 4.13
CA ASP A 96 3.23 -3.29 3.50
C ASP A 96 3.81 -2.38 2.38
N PRO A 97 4.38 -2.97 1.32
CA PRO A 97 4.98 -2.18 0.25
C PRO A 97 3.91 -1.40 -0.51
N ARG A 98 4.22 -0.18 -0.93
CA ARG A 98 3.48 0.58 -1.96
C ARG A 98 4.46 0.82 -3.10
N ALA A 99 4.02 0.67 -4.34
CA ALA A 99 4.90 0.75 -5.50
C ALA A 99 4.41 1.79 -6.50
N THR A 100 5.29 2.67 -6.93
CA THR A 100 4.99 3.70 -7.92
C THR A 100 6.09 3.71 -8.97
N ILE A 101 5.71 3.76 -10.25
CA ILE A 101 6.65 3.97 -11.35
C ILE A 101 6.69 5.47 -11.64
N ILE A 102 7.89 6.05 -11.60
CA ILE A 102 8.15 7.44 -11.96
C ILE A 102 9.28 7.42 -12.99
N GLY A 103 8.99 7.87 -14.21
CA GLY A 103 9.91 7.72 -15.33
C GLY A 103 10.22 6.25 -15.62
N ASP A 104 11.50 5.90 -15.62
CA ASP A 104 12.01 4.54 -15.86
C ASP A 104 12.30 3.76 -14.57
N THR A 105 11.88 4.27 -13.41
CA THR A 105 12.26 3.74 -12.10
C THR A 105 11.02 3.30 -11.31
N LEU A 106 11.06 2.08 -10.80
CA LEU A 106 10.10 1.53 -9.84
C LEU A 106 10.57 1.89 -8.43
N TYR A 107 9.79 2.72 -7.75
CA TYR A 107 9.99 3.08 -6.35
C TYR A 107 9.07 2.25 -5.47
N ILE A 108 9.58 1.80 -4.33
CA ILE A 108 8.77 1.22 -3.28
C ILE A 108 8.99 1.95 -1.96
N THR A 109 7.90 2.37 -1.33
CA THR A 109 7.87 2.72 0.08
C THR A 109 7.41 1.51 0.87
N TYR A 110 8.05 1.21 1.99
CA TYR A 110 7.71 0.07 2.83
C TYR A 110 7.91 0.41 4.30
N THR A 111 7.25 -0.36 5.16
CA THR A 111 7.51 -0.33 6.60
C THR A 111 8.69 -1.25 6.90
N ALA A 112 9.81 -0.69 7.31
CA ALA A 112 10.91 -1.43 7.90
C ALA A 112 10.61 -1.67 9.38
N TYR A 113 10.38 -2.93 9.75
CA TYR A 113 10.02 -3.30 11.11
C TYR A 113 11.25 -3.76 11.90
N GLY A 114 12.17 -2.83 12.14
CA GLY A 114 13.29 -2.99 13.06
C GLY A 114 12.86 -2.87 14.53
N GLU A 115 13.68 -2.20 15.35
CA GLU A 115 13.32 -1.89 16.76
C GLU A 115 12.00 -1.12 16.85
N LEU A 116 11.84 -0.15 15.95
CA LEU A 116 10.64 0.64 15.78
C LEU A 116 10.21 0.57 14.31
N CYS A 117 8.90 0.53 14.06
CA CYS A 117 8.39 0.64 12.69
C CYS A 117 8.80 1.98 12.09
N GLN A 118 9.47 1.94 10.93
CA GLN A 118 9.86 3.13 10.19
C GLN A 118 9.52 3.01 8.72
N ILE A 119 9.25 4.13 8.08
CA ILE A 119 9.12 4.20 6.62
C ILE A 119 10.52 4.18 6.02
N ALA A 120 10.73 3.28 5.07
CA ALA A 120 11.92 3.19 4.25
C ALA A 120 11.57 3.23 2.76
N LEU A 121 12.57 3.55 1.94
CA LEU A 121 12.44 3.64 0.49
C LEU A 121 13.47 2.73 -0.20
N ALA A 122 13.05 2.04 -1.25
CA ALA A 122 13.94 1.38 -2.18
C ALA A 122 13.50 1.63 -3.63
N SER A 123 14.40 1.40 -4.58
CA SER A 123 14.07 1.50 -6.00
C SER A 123 14.80 0.46 -6.84
N MET A 124 14.27 0.24 -8.05
CA MET A 124 14.88 -0.57 -9.10
C MET A 124 14.51 0.03 -10.46
N ALA A 125 15.45 0.04 -11.42
CA ALA A 125 15.11 0.41 -12.79
C ALA A 125 14.07 -0.57 -13.38
N VAL A 126 13.05 -0.05 -14.07
CA VAL A 126 11.99 -0.86 -14.70
C VAL A 126 12.59 -1.85 -15.69
N ALA A 127 13.62 -1.44 -16.45
CA ALA A 127 14.33 -2.34 -17.36
C ALA A 127 14.98 -3.53 -16.64
N LYS A 128 15.57 -3.30 -15.45
CA LYS A 128 16.15 -4.36 -14.62
C LYS A 128 15.07 -5.30 -14.08
N PHE A 129 13.94 -4.74 -13.62
CA PHE A 129 12.80 -5.53 -13.16
C PHE A 129 12.29 -6.45 -14.28
N LYS A 130 12.06 -5.92 -15.49
CA LYS A 130 11.64 -6.72 -16.66
C LYS A 130 12.64 -7.82 -16.99
N ALA A 131 13.93 -7.53 -16.95
CA ALA A 131 14.97 -8.54 -17.22
C ALA A 131 14.94 -9.69 -16.19
N LEU A 132 14.71 -9.38 -14.91
CA LEU A 132 14.60 -10.40 -13.86
C LEU A 132 13.32 -11.24 -13.98
N VAL A 133 12.18 -10.63 -14.33
CA VAL A 133 10.92 -11.36 -14.56
C VAL A 133 11.05 -12.34 -15.73
N ASN A 134 11.75 -11.95 -16.78
CA ASN A 134 11.90 -12.76 -18.00
C ASN A 134 13.13 -13.69 -17.98
N SER A 135 13.73 -13.94 -16.82
CA SER A 135 14.87 -14.85 -16.66
C SER A 135 14.71 -15.74 -15.42
N PRO A 136 15.42 -16.88 -15.31
CA PRO A 136 15.43 -17.71 -14.10
C PRO A 136 16.27 -17.06 -12.99
N ALA A 137 15.93 -15.82 -12.62
CA ALA A 137 16.65 -15.03 -11.64
C ALA A 137 16.54 -15.63 -10.23
N THR A 138 17.69 -15.83 -9.58
CA THR A 138 17.75 -16.40 -8.23
C THR A 138 17.24 -15.41 -7.16
N ARG A 139 16.90 -15.93 -5.98
CA ARG A 139 16.65 -15.15 -4.76
C ARG A 139 17.69 -14.06 -4.52
N GLN A 140 18.97 -14.38 -4.70
CA GLN A 140 20.08 -13.44 -4.50
C GLN A 140 20.05 -12.32 -5.55
N ALA A 141 19.84 -12.64 -6.83
CA ALA A 141 19.79 -11.67 -7.91
C ALA A 141 18.67 -10.63 -7.70
N TRP A 142 17.48 -11.09 -7.28
CA TRP A 142 16.38 -10.21 -6.92
C TRP A 142 16.73 -9.28 -5.76
N ASN A 143 17.22 -9.85 -4.66
CA ASN A 143 17.52 -9.08 -3.46
C ASN A 143 18.67 -8.08 -3.65
N GLN A 144 19.63 -8.37 -4.53
CA GLN A 144 20.73 -7.46 -4.88
C GLN A 144 20.34 -6.36 -5.88
N ALA A 145 19.28 -6.56 -6.67
CA ALA A 145 18.86 -5.60 -7.68
C ALA A 145 18.18 -4.35 -7.12
N TRP A 146 17.73 -4.38 -5.86
CA TRP A 146 17.12 -3.23 -5.19
C TRP A 146 18.17 -2.31 -4.56
N THR A 147 18.09 -1.03 -4.90
CA THR A 147 18.81 0.04 -4.19
C THR A 147 17.97 0.50 -3.01
N ARG A 148 18.49 0.39 -1.78
CA ARG A 148 17.85 0.94 -0.58
C ARG A 148 18.34 2.35 -0.32
N HIS A 149 17.42 3.29 -0.14
CA HIS A 149 17.72 4.70 0.08
C HIS A 149 17.68 5.11 1.55
N GLY A 150 17.41 4.18 2.45
CA GLY A 150 17.34 4.44 3.89
C GLY A 150 15.94 4.76 4.38
N LEU A 151 15.87 5.31 5.59
CA LEU A 151 14.64 5.76 6.21
C LEU A 151 14.17 7.07 5.56
N ALA A 152 12.87 7.19 5.31
CA ALA A 152 12.30 8.45 4.81
C ALA A 152 12.48 9.60 5.82
N PHE A 153 12.48 9.28 7.12
CA PHE A 153 12.67 10.21 8.22
C PHE A 153 13.69 9.67 9.23
N PRO A 154 15.00 9.77 8.94
CA PRO A 154 16.06 9.15 9.75
C PRO A 154 16.17 9.69 11.19
N GLN A 155 15.58 10.85 11.47
CA GLN A 155 15.55 11.48 12.79
C GLN A 155 14.51 10.88 13.76
N LEU A 156 13.45 10.23 13.25
CA LEU A 156 12.34 9.75 14.09
C LEU A 156 12.66 8.57 15.01
N PRO A 157 13.50 7.59 14.64
CA PRO A 157 13.84 6.49 15.53
C PRO A 157 14.40 6.97 16.88
N ALA A 158 15.31 7.95 16.86
CA ALA A 158 15.91 8.52 18.06
C ALA A 158 14.90 9.26 18.95
N GLN A 159 13.75 9.65 18.39
CA GLN A 159 12.65 10.32 19.10
C GLN A 159 11.59 9.33 19.61
N GLY A 160 11.75 8.02 19.36
CA GLY A 160 10.74 7.01 19.68
C GLY A 160 9.45 7.13 18.84
N VAL A 161 9.49 7.89 17.74
CA VAL A 161 8.32 8.10 16.88
C VAL A 161 8.29 7.03 15.80
N PHE A 162 7.24 6.21 15.80
CA PHE A 162 7.03 5.23 14.74
C PHE A 162 6.35 5.88 13.53
N SER A 163 6.74 5.44 12.34
CA SER A 163 6.21 5.91 11.07
C SER A 163 5.82 4.72 10.20
N ARG A 164 4.65 4.79 9.53
CA ARG A 164 4.12 3.73 8.66
C ARG A 164 3.25 4.31 7.56
N ASN A 165 2.79 3.43 6.67
CA ASN A 165 1.79 3.72 5.64
C ASN A 165 2.20 4.90 4.79
N ALA A 166 3.27 4.73 4.03
CA ALA A 166 3.78 5.78 3.15
C ALA A 166 3.53 5.43 1.70
N CYS A 167 3.27 6.46 0.90
CA CYS A 167 3.20 6.36 -0.55
C CYS A 167 3.88 7.56 -1.19
N VAL A 168 4.89 7.28 -2.03
CA VAL A 168 5.54 8.28 -2.88
C VAL A 168 4.82 8.34 -4.24
N PHE A 169 4.65 9.54 -4.79
CA PHE A 169 3.98 9.75 -6.08
C PHE A 169 4.44 11.05 -6.74
N SER A 170 4.19 11.15 -8.05
CA SER A 170 4.39 12.40 -8.78
C SER A 170 3.20 13.33 -8.55
N VAL A 171 3.48 14.55 -8.09
CA VAL A 171 2.46 15.62 -8.04
C VAL A 171 2.40 16.34 -9.38
N ARG A 172 3.56 16.53 -10.00
CA ARG A 172 3.80 17.06 -11.35
C ARG A 172 5.28 16.85 -11.68
N ASP A 173 5.70 17.30 -12.87
CA ASP A 173 7.11 17.31 -13.27
C ASP A 173 8.02 17.92 -12.20
N ASN A 174 8.98 17.12 -11.74
CA ASN A 174 9.97 17.49 -10.72
C ASN A 174 9.41 17.91 -9.35
N VAL A 175 8.15 17.60 -9.04
CA VAL A 175 7.61 17.72 -7.68
C VAL A 175 6.95 16.41 -7.28
N TYR A 176 7.45 15.85 -6.19
CA TYR A 176 7.03 14.57 -5.66
C TYR A 176 6.34 14.78 -4.32
N GLY A 177 5.30 14.01 -4.08
CA GLY A 177 4.59 13.96 -2.82
C GLY A 177 4.92 12.66 -2.08
N LEU A 178 4.99 12.76 -0.75
CA LEU A 178 4.96 11.59 0.14
C LEU A 178 3.78 11.77 1.09
N ILE A 179 2.76 10.92 0.98
CA ILE A 179 1.72 10.80 2.01
C ILE A 179 2.17 9.73 2.98
N TYR A 180 2.06 9.98 4.27
CA TYR A 180 2.53 9.07 5.31
C TYR A 180 1.74 9.22 6.61
N ARG A 181 2.06 8.40 7.62
CA ARG A 181 1.58 8.58 8.99
C ARG A 181 2.68 8.45 10.02
N PHE A 182 2.71 9.41 10.95
CA PHE A 182 3.36 9.29 12.25
C PHE A 182 2.32 8.93 13.31
N GLY A 183 2.68 8.03 14.23
CA GLY A 183 1.73 7.61 15.25
C GLY A 183 0.51 6.88 14.65
N LYS A 184 -0.68 7.16 15.17
CA LYS A 184 -1.93 6.46 14.80
C LYS A 184 -2.97 7.32 14.09
N GLU A 185 -2.97 8.64 14.26
CA GLU A 185 -4.17 9.42 13.96
C GLU A 185 -4.19 9.97 12.53
N ALA A 186 -3.49 11.07 12.27
CA ALA A 186 -3.61 11.82 11.02
C ALA A 186 -2.74 11.26 9.89
N MET A 187 -3.20 11.42 8.64
CA MET A 187 -2.33 11.33 7.48
C MET A 187 -1.66 12.68 7.25
N GLU A 188 -0.36 12.65 7.04
CA GLU A 188 0.46 13.81 6.71
C GLU A 188 0.92 13.73 5.25
N ILE A 189 1.26 14.88 4.66
CA ILE A 189 1.83 15.00 3.33
C ILE A 189 3.01 15.96 3.34
N THR A 190 4.06 15.61 2.59
CA THR A 190 5.23 16.46 2.37
C THR A 190 5.62 16.43 0.90
N TYR A 191 6.37 17.44 0.45
CA TYR A 191 6.76 17.62 -0.94
C TYR A 191 8.28 17.76 -1.07
N SER A 192 8.82 17.31 -2.20
CA SER A 192 10.25 17.37 -2.51
C SER A 192 10.46 17.46 -4.02
N SER A 193 11.62 17.96 -4.44
CA SER A 193 12.08 17.90 -5.83
C SER A 193 12.69 16.54 -6.21
N SER A 194 12.79 15.61 -5.25
CA SER A 194 13.29 14.24 -5.48
C SER A 194 12.38 13.22 -4.78
N PRO A 195 12.12 12.05 -5.40
CA PRO A 195 11.32 10.99 -4.78
C PRO A 195 12.12 10.21 -3.72
N LEU A 196 13.43 10.44 -3.57
CA LEU A 196 14.34 9.60 -2.79
C LEU A 196 14.37 9.91 -1.29
N GLY A 197 14.00 11.12 -0.89
CA GLY A 197 14.23 11.61 0.48
C GLY A 197 15.73 11.76 0.81
N PRO A 198 16.11 11.91 2.09
CA PRO A 198 15.24 12.04 3.26
C PRO A 198 14.22 13.17 3.11
N TRP A 199 13.02 12.97 3.65
CA TRP A 199 11.91 13.90 3.45
C TRP A 199 11.81 14.90 4.61
N PRO A 200 11.49 16.17 4.34
CA PRO A 200 11.17 17.11 5.40
C PRO A 200 9.84 16.74 6.04
N ARG A 201 9.64 17.16 7.30
CA ARG A 201 8.34 16.98 7.97
C ARG A 201 7.27 17.75 7.19
N GLY A 202 6.15 17.07 6.97
CA GLY A 202 5.02 17.57 6.22
C GLY A 202 3.98 18.32 7.05
N GLU A 203 2.86 18.58 6.39
CA GLU A 203 1.64 19.12 6.97
C GLU A 203 0.57 18.03 7.10
N THR A 204 -0.47 18.29 7.90
CA THR A 204 -1.62 17.38 7.97
C THR A 204 -2.39 17.42 6.65
N LEU A 205 -2.54 16.25 6.00
CA LEU A 205 -3.38 16.08 4.82
C LEU A 205 -4.84 15.84 5.24
N MET A 206 -5.04 14.85 6.11
CA MET A 206 -6.36 14.38 6.52
C MET A 206 -6.36 13.94 7.98
N GLN A 207 -7.44 14.27 8.68
CA GLN A 207 -7.77 13.77 10.01
C GLN A 207 -9.07 12.98 9.97
N PRO A 208 -9.30 12.08 10.95
CA PRO A 208 -10.60 11.43 11.11
C PRO A 208 -11.74 12.46 11.21
N LYS A 209 -12.81 12.29 10.40
CA LYS A 209 -14.08 13.01 10.58
C LYS A 209 -15.28 12.08 10.69
N GLN A 210 -15.16 10.83 10.25
CA GLN A 210 -16.24 9.84 10.29
C GLN A 210 -16.01 8.81 11.42
N PRO A 211 -17.08 8.22 12.00
CA PRO A 211 -16.94 7.22 13.07
C PRO A 211 -16.06 6.03 12.68
N TRP A 212 -16.22 5.54 11.44
CA TRP A 212 -15.53 4.36 10.94
C TRP A 212 -14.01 4.52 10.79
N GLU A 213 -13.50 5.76 10.82
CA GLU A 213 -12.08 6.13 10.69
C GLU A 213 -11.52 6.77 11.98
N ARG A 214 -12.27 6.73 13.09
CA ARG A 214 -11.98 7.49 14.32
C ARG A 214 -10.73 7.04 15.09
N GLU A 215 -10.43 5.75 15.14
CA GLU A 215 -9.28 5.24 15.91
C GLU A 215 -7.95 5.57 15.23
N ARG A 216 -7.91 5.39 13.90
CA ARG A 216 -6.73 5.62 13.07
C ARG A 216 -7.09 5.63 11.60
N MET A 217 -6.29 6.34 10.80
CA MET A 217 -6.30 6.25 9.35
C MET A 217 -4.90 6.09 8.76
N GLY A 218 -4.79 5.78 7.48
CA GLY A 218 -3.50 5.77 6.78
C GLY A 218 -3.63 5.46 5.30
N ILE A 219 -2.69 5.97 4.50
CA ILE A 219 -2.74 5.80 3.05
C ILE A 219 -2.50 4.33 2.69
N CYS A 220 -3.28 3.83 1.74
CA CYS A 220 -3.17 2.47 1.24
C CYS A 220 -2.40 2.42 -0.07
N THR A 221 -2.79 3.24 -1.05
CA THR A 221 -2.32 3.08 -2.45
C THR A 221 -1.65 4.35 -2.98
N PRO A 222 -0.78 4.21 -3.98
CA PRO A 222 -0.48 5.30 -4.92
C PRO A 222 -1.74 5.84 -5.60
N PRO A 223 -1.67 7.08 -6.12
CA PRO A 223 -2.79 7.66 -6.82
C PRO A 223 -3.02 6.97 -8.17
N ILE A 224 -4.28 6.95 -8.58
CA ILE A 224 -4.69 6.70 -9.96
C ILE A 224 -5.16 8.04 -10.53
N GLU A 225 -4.66 8.42 -11.70
CA GLU A 225 -5.07 9.66 -12.37
C GLU A 225 -6.50 9.55 -12.89
N THR A 226 -7.30 10.59 -12.67
CA THR A 226 -8.69 10.67 -13.16
C THR A 226 -9.04 12.12 -13.53
N PRO A 227 -10.09 12.36 -14.33
CA PRO A 227 -10.63 13.72 -14.56
C PRO A 227 -11.02 14.47 -13.26
N HIS A 228 -11.30 13.72 -12.19
CA HIS A 228 -11.70 14.25 -10.89
C HIS A 228 -10.51 14.64 -9.99
N GLY A 229 -9.28 14.42 -10.46
CA GLY A 229 -8.03 14.54 -9.70
C GLY A 229 -7.40 13.18 -9.44
N GLN A 230 -6.34 13.17 -8.63
CA GLN A 230 -5.67 11.94 -8.23
C GLN A 230 -6.54 11.17 -7.22
N LEU A 231 -6.97 9.96 -7.57
CA LEU A 231 -7.73 9.05 -6.73
C LEU A 231 -6.82 8.24 -5.82
N PHE A 232 -6.98 8.39 -4.51
CA PHE A 232 -6.28 7.63 -3.48
C PHE A 232 -7.24 6.74 -2.71
N VAL A 233 -6.72 5.60 -2.26
CA VAL A 233 -7.40 4.69 -1.33
C VAL A 233 -6.68 4.77 0.01
N TYR A 234 -7.44 4.82 1.09
CA TYR A 234 -6.92 4.84 2.46
C TYR A 234 -7.71 3.86 3.34
N HIS A 235 -7.13 3.49 4.49
CA HIS A 235 -7.87 2.74 5.50
C HIS A 235 -8.30 3.66 6.63
N GLY A 236 -9.43 3.33 7.23
CA GLY A 236 -9.93 3.87 8.48
C GLY A 236 -10.24 2.74 9.43
N VAL A 237 -10.09 3.01 10.72
CA VAL A 237 -10.33 2.02 11.77
C VAL A 237 -11.27 2.58 12.81
N GLU A 238 -12.15 1.72 13.25
CA GLU A 238 -13.04 1.93 14.36
C GLU A 238 -12.84 0.81 15.37
N SER A 239 -12.92 1.13 16.65
CA SER A 239 -12.93 0.14 17.73
C SER A 239 -14.16 0.37 18.57
N THR A 240 -15.06 -0.61 18.60
CA THR A 240 -16.26 -0.61 19.45
C THR A 240 -16.23 -1.79 20.41
N PRO A 241 -16.84 -1.69 21.60
CA PRO A 241 -16.97 -2.84 22.50
C PRO A 241 -17.68 -4.04 21.85
N GLN A 242 -18.64 -3.79 20.95
CA GLN A 242 -19.48 -4.81 20.34
C GLN A 242 -18.80 -5.50 19.15
N GLU A 243 -18.11 -4.74 18.29
CA GLU A 243 -17.52 -5.26 17.04
C GLU A 243 -16.00 -5.41 17.11
N GLY A 244 -15.37 -5.09 18.26
CA GLY A 244 -13.92 -5.04 18.34
C GLY A 244 -13.34 -3.98 17.39
N ARG A 245 -12.17 -4.26 16.83
CA ARG A 245 -11.48 -3.33 15.93
C ARG A 245 -11.72 -3.71 14.47
N THR A 246 -12.30 -2.80 13.69
CA THR A 246 -12.64 -3.04 12.29
C THR A 246 -11.85 -2.10 11.36
N TYR A 247 -11.07 -2.67 10.44
CA TYR A 247 -10.40 -1.95 9.36
C TYR A 247 -11.26 -1.95 8.11
N ARG A 248 -11.50 -0.76 7.56
CA ARG A 248 -12.29 -0.54 6.34
C ARG A 248 -11.50 0.32 5.36
N LEU A 249 -11.82 0.24 4.08
CA LEU A 249 -11.23 1.10 3.04
C LEU A 249 -12.17 2.25 2.71
N GLY A 250 -11.61 3.44 2.52
CA GLY A 250 -12.26 4.60 1.92
C GLY A 250 -11.45 5.12 0.73
N CYS A 251 -11.98 6.13 0.05
CA CYS A 251 -11.25 6.85 -0.99
C CYS A 251 -11.35 8.36 -0.84
N PHE A 252 -10.40 9.06 -1.44
CA PHE A 252 -10.46 10.50 -1.65
C PHE A 252 -9.82 10.87 -2.99
N PHE A 253 -10.24 12.01 -3.52
CA PHE A 253 -9.66 12.63 -4.70
C PHE A 253 -8.92 13.88 -4.25
N ALA A 254 -7.68 14.05 -4.72
CA ALA A 254 -6.90 15.23 -4.48
C ALA A 254 -6.55 15.95 -5.78
N ARG A 255 -6.66 17.28 -5.79
CA ARG A 255 -6.09 18.13 -6.83
C ARG A 255 -5.01 19.00 -6.22
N PHE A 256 -3.82 18.96 -6.81
CA PHE A 256 -2.67 19.75 -6.39
C PHE A 256 -2.49 20.95 -7.31
N SER A 257 -2.09 22.08 -6.76
CA SER A 257 -1.74 23.30 -7.51
C SER A 257 -0.48 23.93 -6.91
N GLN A 258 0.20 24.81 -7.66
CA GLN A 258 1.34 25.58 -7.16
C GLN A 258 1.12 27.03 -7.48
N ASP A 259 1.44 27.87 -6.52
CA ASP A 259 1.46 29.30 -6.74
C ASP A 259 2.76 29.75 -7.42
N GLN A 260 2.82 31.02 -7.78
CA GLN A 260 3.99 31.65 -8.39
C GLN A 260 5.27 31.59 -7.52
N ASN A 261 5.15 31.32 -6.21
CA ASN A 261 6.27 31.21 -5.28
C ASN A 261 6.74 29.77 -5.10
N GLY A 262 6.17 28.82 -5.85
CA GLY A 262 6.53 27.41 -5.76
C GLY A 262 5.82 26.65 -4.64
N LYS A 263 4.92 27.29 -3.86
CA LYS A 263 4.20 26.63 -2.77
C LYS A 263 3.11 25.72 -3.33
N ILE A 264 3.13 24.45 -2.91
CA ILE A 264 2.10 23.48 -3.27
C ILE A 264 0.88 23.65 -2.37
N SER A 265 -0.31 23.58 -2.96
CA SER A 265 -1.58 23.47 -2.22
C SER A 265 -2.41 22.32 -2.78
N HIS A 266 -3.37 21.84 -1.99
CA HIS A 266 -4.23 20.73 -2.37
C HIS A 266 -5.69 20.96 -1.96
N SER A 267 -6.60 20.36 -2.71
CA SER A 267 -8.03 20.27 -2.40
C SER A 267 -8.44 18.80 -2.36
N ILE A 268 -9.27 18.42 -1.39
CA ILE A 268 -9.66 17.03 -1.13
C ILE A 268 -11.18 16.88 -1.17
N SER A 269 -11.65 15.94 -2.00
CA SER A 269 -13.01 15.40 -1.96
C SER A 269 -12.95 13.98 -1.42
N ARG A 270 -13.60 13.68 -0.30
CA ARG A 270 -13.44 12.41 0.42
C ARG A 270 -14.78 11.73 0.66
N ALA A 271 -14.83 10.42 0.42
CA ALA A 271 -16.00 9.60 0.73
C ALA A 271 -16.34 9.64 2.22
N SER A 272 -17.61 9.89 2.54
CA SER A 272 -18.09 9.85 3.93
C SER A 272 -18.32 8.42 4.44
N GLN A 273 -18.59 7.48 3.54
CA GLN A 273 -18.79 6.07 3.84
C GLN A 273 -17.63 5.21 3.33
N PRO A 274 -17.37 4.05 3.95
CA PRO A 274 -16.39 3.09 3.45
C PRO A 274 -16.75 2.60 2.03
N ILE A 275 -15.74 2.40 1.18
CA ILE A 275 -15.88 1.74 -0.13
C ILE A 275 -15.84 0.21 -0.02
N LEU A 276 -15.24 -0.31 1.06
CA LEU A 276 -15.15 -1.73 1.38
C LEU A 276 -15.04 -1.94 2.90
N SER A 277 -15.89 -2.82 3.43
CA SER A 277 -15.90 -3.24 4.85
C SER A 277 -15.78 -4.76 4.96
N PRO A 278 -15.25 -5.34 6.05
CA PRO A 278 -15.17 -6.80 6.22
C PRO A 278 -16.58 -7.42 6.32
N GLU A 279 -16.94 -8.21 5.33
CA GLU A 279 -18.27 -8.85 5.23
C GLU A 279 -18.15 -10.35 5.01
N ARG A 280 -17.15 -10.79 4.23
CA ARG A 280 -16.99 -12.20 3.86
C ARG A 280 -16.25 -12.96 4.95
N GLU A 281 -16.50 -14.27 5.01
CA GLU A 281 -15.85 -15.13 5.99
C GLU A 281 -14.31 -15.04 5.93
N TYR A 282 -13.73 -15.02 4.72
CA TYR A 282 -12.30 -14.87 4.53
C TYR A 282 -11.75 -13.49 4.95
N GLU A 283 -12.61 -12.49 5.18
CA GLU A 283 -12.22 -11.15 5.68
C GLU A 283 -12.36 -11.07 7.20
N ARG A 284 -13.34 -11.79 7.75
CA ARG A 284 -13.69 -11.73 9.18
C ARG A 284 -13.06 -12.84 10.02
N LYS A 285 -12.72 -13.98 9.41
CA LYS A 285 -12.17 -15.15 10.12
C LYS A 285 -10.74 -15.42 9.73
N SER A 286 -9.82 -15.16 10.65
CA SER A 286 -8.39 -15.39 10.50
C SER A 286 -7.81 -15.79 11.84
N ALA A 287 -7.15 -16.95 11.92
CA ALA A 287 -6.46 -17.38 13.13
C ALA A 287 -5.42 -16.36 13.63
N TRP A 288 -4.92 -15.49 12.73
CA TRP A 288 -3.98 -14.43 13.08
C TRP A 288 -4.63 -13.24 13.79
N LEU A 289 -5.89 -12.93 13.49
CA LEU A 289 -6.59 -11.73 13.97
C LEU A 289 -7.75 -12.02 14.94
N GLU A 290 -8.36 -13.20 14.88
CA GLU A 290 -9.49 -13.59 15.72
C GLU A 290 -9.20 -13.44 17.22
N PRO A 291 -8.05 -13.89 17.76
CA PRO A 291 -7.74 -13.71 19.18
C PRO A 291 -7.64 -12.24 19.61
N LEU A 292 -7.52 -11.31 18.66
CA LEU A 292 -7.41 -9.87 18.90
C LEU A 292 -8.75 -9.15 18.72
N ASN A 293 -9.82 -9.86 18.36
CA ASN A 293 -11.11 -9.28 17.98
C ASN A 293 -10.95 -8.20 16.89
N VAL A 294 -10.17 -8.53 15.85
CA VAL A 294 -9.89 -7.63 14.71
C VAL A 294 -10.50 -8.19 13.43
N TYR A 295 -11.26 -7.37 12.71
CA TYR A 295 -11.81 -7.66 11.39
C TYR A 295 -11.19 -6.71 10.38
N ALA A 296 -10.61 -7.21 9.28
CA ALA A 296 -9.81 -6.34 8.42
C ALA A 296 -9.98 -6.58 6.92
N VAL A 297 -10.23 -5.47 6.22
CA VAL A 297 -9.86 -5.29 4.82
C VAL A 297 -8.82 -4.17 4.76
N PHE A 298 -7.66 -4.45 4.17
CA PHE A 298 -6.53 -3.52 4.11
C PHE A 298 -5.87 -3.56 2.74
N SER A 299 -5.43 -2.43 2.18
CA SER A 299 -4.80 -2.41 0.86
C SER A 299 -3.43 -1.73 0.86
N CYS A 300 -2.63 -2.12 -0.11
CA CYS A 300 -1.33 -1.54 -0.40
C CYS A 300 -1.18 -1.16 -1.89
N GLY A 301 -2.15 -1.49 -2.73
CA GLY A 301 -2.02 -1.37 -4.18
C GLY A 301 -3.36 -1.41 -4.89
N ALA A 302 -3.50 -0.52 -5.87
CA ALA A 302 -4.59 -0.49 -6.81
C ALA A 302 -4.04 -0.14 -8.19
N VAL A 303 -4.69 -0.63 -9.23
CA VAL A 303 -4.33 -0.34 -10.62
C VAL A 303 -5.58 -0.10 -11.47
N PRO A 304 -5.48 0.64 -12.57
CA PRO A 304 -6.46 0.62 -13.64
C PRO A 304 -6.71 -0.82 -14.13
N ALA A 305 -7.97 -1.23 -14.27
CA ALA A 305 -8.32 -2.53 -14.85
C ALA A 305 -7.82 -2.61 -16.31
N ALA A 306 -8.19 -1.61 -17.11
CA ALA A 306 -7.62 -1.38 -18.44
C ALA A 306 -6.21 -0.76 -18.35
N ASN A 307 -5.43 -0.77 -19.44
CA ASN A 307 -4.09 -0.18 -19.46
C ASN A 307 -4.13 1.32 -19.78
N ASN A 308 -4.84 2.08 -18.96
CA ASN A 308 -5.06 3.51 -19.17
C ASN A 308 -4.13 4.31 -18.23
N SER A 309 -3.53 5.39 -18.76
CA SER A 309 -2.73 6.33 -17.96
C SER A 309 -3.61 7.26 -17.11
N VAL A 310 -4.82 7.55 -17.59
CA VAL A 310 -5.87 8.27 -16.86
C VAL A 310 -7.13 7.40 -16.93
N CYS A 311 -7.75 7.13 -15.78
CA CYS A 311 -9.01 6.39 -15.73
C CYS A 311 -10.19 7.35 -15.85
N GLU A 312 -10.99 7.16 -16.89
CA GLU A 312 -12.24 7.89 -17.15
C GLU A 312 -13.40 7.34 -16.30
N ASP A 313 -14.55 8.02 -16.34
CA ASP A 313 -15.71 7.70 -15.49
C ASP A 313 -16.22 6.25 -15.59
N ASP A 314 -16.15 5.66 -16.78
CA ASP A 314 -16.58 4.29 -17.05
C ASP A 314 -15.48 3.24 -16.85
N ASP A 315 -14.24 3.67 -16.64
CA ASP A 315 -13.15 2.76 -16.34
C ASP A 315 -13.31 2.17 -14.93
N GLU A 316 -12.90 0.91 -14.79
CA GLU A 316 -12.78 0.26 -13.50
C GLU A 316 -11.35 0.33 -12.97
N ILE A 317 -11.23 0.42 -11.65
CA ILE A 317 -9.97 0.14 -10.94
C ILE A 317 -10.06 -1.23 -10.27
N ILE A 318 -8.93 -1.92 -10.13
CA ILE A 318 -8.78 -3.12 -9.31
C ILE A 318 -7.99 -2.73 -8.06
N ILE A 319 -8.59 -2.94 -6.88
CA ILE A 319 -7.90 -2.83 -5.59
C ILE A 319 -7.52 -4.23 -5.13
N TYR A 320 -6.25 -4.42 -4.81
CA TYR A 320 -5.75 -5.63 -4.16
C TYR A 320 -5.70 -5.40 -2.66
N TYR A 321 -6.41 -6.25 -1.91
CA TYR A 321 -6.60 -6.06 -0.48
C TYR A 321 -6.38 -7.36 0.29
N SER A 322 -5.85 -7.23 1.50
CA SER A 322 -5.78 -8.25 2.53
C SER A 322 -7.16 -8.56 3.07
N GLY A 323 -7.56 -9.82 3.03
CA GLY A 323 -8.73 -10.33 3.74
C GLY A 323 -8.31 -10.95 5.07
N GLY A 324 -8.55 -10.26 6.18
CA GLY A 324 -8.21 -10.73 7.53
C GLY A 324 -6.72 -10.98 7.76
N ASP A 325 -5.83 -10.14 7.23
CA ASP A 325 -4.35 -10.20 7.36
C ASP A 325 -3.77 -11.60 7.23
N SER A 326 -4.19 -12.33 6.19
CA SER A 326 -3.76 -13.72 5.98
C SER A 326 -3.74 -14.16 4.52
N ARG A 327 -4.56 -13.54 3.68
CA ARG A 327 -4.67 -13.84 2.24
C ARG A 327 -4.88 -12.57 1.43
N LEU A 328 -4.54 -12.63 0.15
CA LEU A 328 -4.76 -11.53 -0.78
C LEU A 328 -6.04 -11.76 -1.58
N CYS A 329 -6.82 -10.70 -1.71
CA CYS A 329 -8.10 -10.63 -2.40
C CYS A 329 -8.08 -9.44 -3.38
N ALA A 330 -9.09 -9.36 -4.24
CA ALA A 330 -9.28 -8.24 -5.15
C ALA A 330 -10.76 -7.82 -5.24
N ALA A 331 -10.97 -6.54 -5.53
CA ALA A 331 -12.29 -5.96 -5.77
C ALA A 331 -12.20 -4.85 -6.83
N THR A 332 -13.29 -4.63 -7.57
CA THR A 332 -13.41 -3.55 -8.57
C THR A 332 -14.45 -2.52 -8.17
N ALA A 333 -14.30 -1.32 -8.73
CA ALA A 333 -15.32 -0.28 -8.77
C ALA A 333 -15.04 0.63 -9.97
N LYS A 334 -16.12 1.24 -10.49
CA LYS A 334 -15.98 2.29 -11.50
C LYS A 334 -15.47 3.57 -10.87
N VAL A 335 -14.71 4.36 -11.64
CA VAL A 335 -14.24 5.69 -11.19
C VAL A 335 -15.42 6.60 -10.84
N SER A 336 -16.46 6.63 -11.67
CA SER A 336 -17.67 7.44 -11.45
C SER A 336 -18.36 7.13 -10.12
N GLU A 337 -18.49 5.86 -9.74
CA GLU A 337 -19.09 5.43 -8.47
C GLU A 337 -18.27 5.96 -7.27
N LEU A 338 -16.94 5.87 -7.35
CA LEU A 338 -16.04 6.36 -6.31
C LEU A 338 -16.08 7.90 -6.23
N ALA A 339 -16.09 8.57 -7.38
CA ALA A 339 -16.17 10.02 -7.47
C ALA A 339 -17.51 10.54 -6.92
N GLN A 340 -18.61 9.85 -7.21
CA GLN A 340 -19.93 10.17 -6.67
C GLN A 340 -19.94 10.06 -5.14
N LEU A 341 -19.41 8.94 -4.61
CA LEU A 341 -19.35 8.73 -3.16
C LEU A 341 -18.49 9.78 -2.44
N ALA A 342 -17.42 10.24 -3.09
CA ALA A 342 -16.53 11.27 -2.57
C ALA A 342 -17.05 12.71 -2.75
N GLY A 343 -18.18 12.91 -3.46
CA GLY A 343 -18.64 14.24 -3.87
C GLY A 343 -17.64 14.95 -4.80
N ALA A 344 -16.87 14.18 -5.57
CA ALA A 344 -15.85 14.67 -6.49
C ALA A 344 -16.37 14.92 -7.91
N LEU A 345 -17.53 14.34 -8.26
CA LEU A 345 -18.22 14.64 -9.51
C LEU A 345 -18.51 16.14 -9.56
N LYS A 346 -17.76 16.88 -10.37
CA LYS A 346 -18.18 18.22 -10.77
C LYS A 346 -19.41 18.01 -11.64
N GLY A 347 -20.53 18.61 -11.25
CA GLY A 347 -21.76 18.51 -12.02
C GLY A 347 -21.46 18.77 -13.50
N LYS A 348 -22.03 17.94 -14.38
CA LYS A 348 -22.55 18.50 -15.63
C LYS A 348 -23.44 19.64 -15.17
N LEU A 349 -22.94 20.88 -15.25
CA LEU A 349 -23.81 22.03 -15.22
C LEU A 349 -24.86 21.71 -16.28
N ASN A 350 -26.09 21.50 -15.83
CA ASN A 350 -27.23 21.36 -16.72
C ASN A 350 -27.17 22.56 -17.67
N ALA A 351 -26.83 22.30 -18.93
CA ALA A 351 -27.08 23.21 -20.03
C ALA A 351 -28.54 23.07 -20.43
#